data_AF-A0A8T6UMB5-F1
#
_entry.id   AF-A0A8T6UMB5-F1
#
_cell.length_a   1.000
_cell.length_b   1.000
_cell.length_c   1.000
_cell.angle_alpha   90.00
_cell.angle_beta   90.00
_cell.angle_gamma   90.00
#
_symmetry.space_group_name_H-M   'P 1'
#
loop_
_entity.id
_entity.type
_entity.pdbx_description
1 polymer ?
#
loop_
_entity_poly.entity_id
_entity_poly.type
_entity_poly.pdbx_seq_one_letter_code
_entity_poly.pdbx_strand_id
1 'polypeptide(L)'
;FWGVDQVLETARETAGEVGDLAQAVVDKAQKMADEDVAVNRRIGEHGAKLIQDGDVVLTHCNAGSLATVDYGTALGVIRAAREEGKKVN
;
A
#
# COMPACT_ATOMS: atom_id res chain seq x y z
N PHE A 1 -4.20 11.24 -13.65
CA PHE A 1 -3.59 10.00 -13.10
C PHE A 1 -3.43 10.20 -11.61
N TRP A 2 -4.12 9.41 -10.75
CA TRP A 2 -4.31 9.75 -9.33
C TRP A 2 -3.06 10.26 -8.59
N GLY A 3 -1.94 9.51 -8.60
CA GLY A 3 -0.75 9.90 -7.83
C GLY A 3 -0.07 11.17 -8.34
N VAL A 4 -0.02 11.33 -9.67
CA VAL A 4 0.50 12.56 -10.30
C VAL A 4 -0.41 13.74 -9.98
N ASP A 5 -1.73 13.54 -10.03
CA ASP A 5 -2.71 14.58 -9.75
C ASP A 5 -2.55 15.09 -8.30
N GLN A 6 -2.33 14.19 -7.32
CA GLN A 6 -2.09 14.55 -5.91
C GLN A 6 -0.82 15.38 -5.69
N VAL A 7 0.27 15.03 -6.37
CA VAL A 7 1.53 15.78 -6.27
C VAL A 7 1.40 17.16 -6.94
N LEU A 8 0.75 17.22 -8.10
CA LEU A 8 0.54 18.49 -8.82
C LEU A 8 -0.43 19.42 -8.10
N GLU A 9 -1.46 18.89 -7.45
CA GLU A 9 -2.38 19.65 -6.59
C GLU A 9 -1.62 20.29 -5.43
N THR A 10 -0.84 19.49 -4.69
CA THR A 10 0.00 19.98 -3.59
C THR A 10 0.96 21.09 -4.08
N ALA A 11 1.56 20.90 -5.25
CA ALA A 11 2.45 21.88 -5.84
C ALA A 11 1.76 23.22 -6.16
N ARG A 12 0.51 23.19 -6.63
CA ARG A 12 -0.26 24.40 -6.98
C ARG A 12 -0.77 25.15 -5.76
N GLU A 13 -1.04 24.43 -4.67
CA GLU A 13 -1.58 25.00 -3.44
C GLU A 13 -0.50 25.49 -2.47
N THR A 14 0.74 25.02 -2.64
CA THR A 14 1.87 25.45 -1.81
C THR A 14 2.32 26.86 -2.23
N ALA A 15 2.22 27.81 -1.31
CA ALA A 15 2.81 29.13 -1.44
C ALA A 15 4.19 29.16 -0.79
N GLY A 16 5.13 29.91 -1.36
CA GLY A 16 6.48 30.07 -0.83
C GLY A 16 7.54 30.14 -1.93
N GLU A 17 8.79 29.96 -1.53
CA GLU A 17 9.92 29.86 -2.44
C GLU A 17 9.98 28.47 -3.08
N VAL A 18 10.81 28.32 -4.12
CA VAL A 18 10.99 27.03 -4.82
C VAL A 18 11.40 25.90 -3.86
N GLY A 19 12.13 26.21 -2.79
CA GLY A 19 12.50 25.25 -1.75
C GLY A 19 11.31 24.72 -0.96
N ASP A 20 10.35 25.59 -0.60
CA ASP A 20 9.15 25.21 0.14
C ASP A 20 8.26 24.28 -0.71
N LEU A 21 8.14 24.61 -2.01
CA LEU A 21 7.45 23.80 -2.99
C LEU A 21 8.06 22.39 -3.09
N ALA A 22 9.39 22.32 -3.24
CA ALA A 22 10.12 21.06 -3.38
C ALA A 22 9.95 20.18 -2.13
N GLN A 23 10.01 20.78 -0.94
CA GLN A 23 9.80 20.05 0.31
C GLN A 23 8.35 19.53 0.41
N ALA A 24 7.35 20.37 0.13
CA ALA A 24 5.94 19.99 0.25
C ALA A 24 5.56 18.81 -0.68
N VAL A 25 6.08 18.78 -1.91
CA VAL A 25 5.80 17.67 -2.83
C VAL A 25 6.48 16.37 -2.40
N VAL A 26 7.69 16.43 -1.84
CA VAL A 26 8.38 15.25 -1.30
C VAL A 26 7.64 14.71 -0.08
N ASP A 27 7.24 15.59 0.83
CA ASP A 27 6.48 15.22 2.03
C ASP A 27 5.13 14.57 1.66
N LYS A 28 4.42 15.12 0.67
CA LYS A 28 3.19 14.53 0.14
C LYS A 28 3.43 13.14 -0.44
N ALA A 29 4.47 12.97 -1.26
CA ALA A 29 4.80 11.69 -1.87
C ALA A 29 5.16 10.63 -0.83
N GLN A 30 5.97 10.99 0.18
CA GLN A 30 6.32 10.10 1.28
C GLN A 30 5.07 9.72 2.10
N LYS A 31 4.20 10.68 2.41
CA LYS A 31 2.95 10.42 3.12
C LYS A 31 2.06 9.44 2.35
N MET A 32 1.94 9.61 1.03
CA MET A 32 1.18 8.69 0.19
C MET A 32 1.79 7.28 0.20
N ALA A 33 3.12 7.17 0.24
CA ALA A 33 3.79 5.88 0.34
C ALA A 33 3.50 5.19 1.69
N ASP A 34 3.56 5.93 2.79
CA ASP A 34 3.23 5.41 4.13
C ASP A 34 1.74 5.01 4.22
N GLU A 35 0.86 5.79 3.59
CA GLU A 35 -0.57 5.48 3.46
C GLU A 35 -0.83 4.20 2.67
N ASP A 36 -0.10 3.95 1.57
CA ASP A 36 -0.20 2.69 0.80
C ASP A 36 0.15 1.48 1.67
N VAL A 37 1.24 1.56 2.45
CA VAL A 37 1.62 0.49 3.39
C VAL A 37 0.51 0.26 4.43
N ALA A 38 -0.04 1.32 5.02
CA ALA A 38 -1.10 1.23 6.03
C ALA A 38 -2.43 0.69 5.44
N VAL A 39 -2.76 1.03 4.20
CA VAL A 39 -3.91 0.49 3.48
C VAL A 39 -3.71 -1.00 3.19
N ASN A 40 -2.55 -1.39 2.67
CA ASN A 40 -2.25 -2.77 2.30
C ASN A 40 -2.22 -3.71 3.51
N ARG A 41 -1.70 -3.24 4.67
CA ARG A 41 -1.80 -3.99 5.93
C ARG A 41 -3.24 -4.21 6.36
N ARG A 42 -4.08 -3.16 6.32
CA ARG A 42 -5.52 -3.29 6.63
C ARG A 42 -6.25 -4.21 5.66
N ILE A 43 -5.95 -4.13 4.35
CA ILE A 43 -6.48 -5.07 3.35
C ILE A 43 -6.10 -6.50 3.77
N GLY A 44 -4.84 -6.71 4.14
CA GLY A 44 -4.34 -7.99 4.64
C GLY A 44 -5.13 -8.51 5.84
N GLU A 45 -5.22 -7.71 6.91
CA GLU A 45 -5.94 -8.04 8.15
C GLU A 45 -7.43 -8.33 7.91
N HIS A 46 -8.10 -7.56 7.06
CA HIS A 46 -9.50 -7.79 6.73
C HIS A 46 -9.69 -9.05 5.87
N GLY A 47 -8.84 -9.24 4.87
CA GLY A 47 -8.91 -10.40 3.97
C GLY A 47 -8.50 -11.71 4.63
N ALA A 48 -7.57 -11.69 5.59
CA ALA A 48 -7.10 -12.89 6.29
C ALA A 48 -8.23 -13.62 7.02
N LYS A 49 -9.28 -12.88 7.43
CA LYS A 49 -10.50 -13.42 8.06
C LYS A 49 -11.30 -14.32 7.12
N LEU A 50 -11.09 -14.20 5.80
CA LEU A 50 -11.73 -15.03 4.78
C LEU A 50 -10.96 -16.32 4.51
N ILE A 51 -9.71 -16.43 5.00
CA ILE A 51 -8.84 -17.60 4.82
C ILE A 51 -8.90 -18.49 6.06
N GLN A 52 -9.10 -19.79 5.84
CA GLN A 52 -9.07 -20.83 6.86
C GLN A 52 -7.69 -21.52 6.92
N ASP A 53 -7.37 -22.13 8.05
CA ASP A 53 -6.14 -22.92 8.18
C ASP A 53 -6.18 -24.14 7.23
N GLY A 54 -5.11 -24.33 6.45
CA GLY A 54 -4.99 -25.40 5.47
C GLY A 54 -5.45 -25.04 4.05
N ASP A 55 -5.99 -23.84 3.83
CA ASP A 55 -6.44 -23.41 2.50
C ASP A 55 -5.29 -23.35 1.48
N VAL A 56 -5.65 -23.61 0.22
CA VAL A 56 -4.81 -23.37 -0.95
C VAL A 56 -5.39 -22.21 -1.75
N VAL A 57 -4.62 -21.14 -1.94
CA VAL A 57 -5.11 -19.90 -2.55
C VAL A 57 -4.54 -19.74 -3.96
N LEU A 58 -5.41 -19.80 -4.96
CA LEU A 58 -5.05 -19.46 -6.33
C LEU A 58 -4.99 -17.94 -6.52
N THR A 59 -3.84 -17.42 -6.96
CA THR A 59 -3.69 -16.01 -7.35
C THR A 59 -3.19 -15.89 -8.79
N HIS A 60 -3.36 -14.71 -9.39
CA HIS A 60 -2.81 -14.39 -10.70
C HIS A 60 -1.95 -13.12 -10.63
N CYS A 61 -0.86 -13.07 -11.42
CA CYS A 61 0.16 -12.03 -11.41
C CYS A 61 0.92 -11.93 -10.07
N ASN A 62 1.62 -10.83 -9.84
CA ASN A 62 2.21 -10.45 -8.55
C ASN A 62 1.48 -9.22 -8.01
N ALA A 63 0.66 -9.40 -6.98
CA ALA A 63 0.00 -8.32 -6.25
C ALA A 63 0.55 -8.25 -4.81
N GLY A 64 1.88 -8.35 -4.70
CA GLY A 64 2.65 -8.34 -3.46
C GLY A 64 3.45 -7.05 -3.29
N SER A 65 4.42 -7.05 -2.37
CA SER A 65 5.30 -5.90 -2.10
C SER A 65 6.18 -5.47 -3.28
N LEU A 66 6.24 -6.23 -4.37
CA LEU A 66 6.89 -5.80 -5.62
C LEU A 66 6.00 -4.90 -6.48
N ALA A 67 4.68 -4.96 -6.26
CA ALA A 67 3.68 -4.21 -7.01
C ALA A 67 3.05 -3.05 -6.21
N THR A 68 3.37 -2.95 -4.92
CA THR A 68 2.95 -1.87 -4.01
C THR A 68 4.17 -1.27 -3.33
N VAL A 69 4.00 -0.25 -2.48
CA VAL A 69 5.12 0.32 -1.71
C VAL A 69 5.68 -0.74 -0.74
N ASP A 70 4.79 -1.43 -0.05
CA ASP A 70 5.13 -2.62 0.72
C ASP A 70 3.89 -3.50 0.95
N TYR A 71 4.12 -4.67 1.56
CA TYR A 71 3.16 -5.67 2.00
C TYR A 71 2.39 -6.38 0.87
N GLY A 72 1.71 -5.62 0.01
CA GLY A 72 0.89 -6.09 -1.09
C GLY A 72 -0.61 -6.10 -0.79
N THR A 73 -1.40 -6.33 -1.84
CA THR A 73 -2.86 -6.46 -1.73
C THR A 73 -3.26 -7.92 -1.58
N ALA A 74 -3.47 -8.65 -2.68
CA ALA A 74 -3.87 -10.06 -2.62
C ALA A 74 -2.82 -10.95 -1.95
N LEU A 75 -1.54 -10.74 -2.25
CA LEU A 75 -0.46 -11.45 -1.54
C LEU A 75 -0.26 -10.93 -0.11
N GLY A 76 -0.68 -9.68 0.18
CA GLY A 76 -0.74 -9.14 1.54
C GLY A 76 -1.76 -9.86 2.41
N VAL A 77 -2.91 -10.26 1.85
CA VAL A 77 -3.91 -11.10 2.53
C VAL A 77 -3.35 -12.47 2.91
N ILE A 78 -2.63 -13.12 1.99
CA ILE A 78 -1.98 -14.42 2.26
C ILE A 78 -0.87 -14.26 3.32
N ARG A 79 -0.10 -13.16 3.25
CA ARG A 79 0.93 -12.83 4.23
C ARG A 79 0.33 -12.62 5.62
N ALA A 80 -0.74 -11.84 5.76
CA ALA A 80 -1.45 -11.62 7.01
C ALA A 80 -1.98 -12.93 7.61
N ALA A 81 -2.60 -13.79 6.79
CA ALA A 81 -3.09 -15.09 7.25
C ALA A 81 -1.96 -15.98 7.81
N ARG A 82 -0.76 -15.95 7.19
CA ARG A 82 0.42 -16.65 7.70
C ARG A 82 0.96 -16.03 9.00
N GLU A 83 0.94 -14.70 9.13
CA GLU A 83 1.32 -13.99 10.36
C GLU A 83 0.39 -14.34 11.54
N GLU A 84 -0.89 -14.62 11.27
CA GLU A 84 -1.86 -15.17 12.24
C GLU A 84 -1.64 -16.66 12.58
N GLY A 85 -0.65 -17.31 11.96
CA GLY A 85 -0.29 -18.70 12.20
C GLY A 85 -1.03 -19.74 11.33
N LYS A 86 -1.82 -19.30 10.34
CA LYS A 86 -2.50 -20.20 9.40
C LYS A 86 -1.51 -20.78 8.39
N LYS A 87 -1.63 -22.07 8.12
CA LYS A 87 -0.94 -22.77 7.04
C LYS A 87 -1.70 -22.53 5.75
N VAL A 88 -1.17 -21.64 4.90
CA VAL A 88 -1.78 -21.30 3.61
C VAL A 88 -0.78 -21.59 2.51
N ASN A 89 -1.20 -22.34 1.49
CA ASN A 89 -0.36 -22.71 0.34
C ASN A 89 -0.76 -21.97 -0.94
#